data_AF-A0A0J1FNL0-F1
#
_entry.id   AF-A0A0J1FNL0-F1
#
_cell.length_a   1.000
_cell.length_b   1.000
_cell.length_c   1.000
_cell.angle_alpha   90.00
_cell.angle_beta   90.00
_cell.angle_gamma   90.00
#
_symmetry.space_group_name_H-M   'P 1'
#
loop_
_entity.id
_entity.type
_entity.pdbx_description
1 polymer ?
#
loop_
_entity_poly.entity_id
_entity_poly.type
_entity_poly.pdbx_seq_one_letter_code
_entity_poly.pdbx_strand_id
1 'polypeptide(L)'
;MLLQQLVNYLSLFNWVMMISAKASIFVILLLGVKFALRAKLGVRYHYMLWSVLLIGLLLPWTPASSVSVYNFLDFSQLQQSIAAIFNQSHQLDYEKKEVQSHLDNTPVAVSTDNKAISTATAQRSSNGVPIIIQLIYIDWFSGVLLLSVLTVISNKQFSAKIGNELITDERLLSNFNNLKLKLKIDTEIPLVRTRYVQSPALFGLFRPRILLPFGFEQTFNSEQINYILLHELVHFKRKDLWVNWIARLLVTIHWFNPLLWYAYFRMKEDQEMACDARAISRITPEQANDYAYTLIKLAETYSSAPRMACIASLGGSKSQIKKRLLMIAKPKKTSVNWLLLSVVVIGVIAFTTFTSPKVSAEPIYNQNANNRQIDGTAKAIDSSSGITIEDITGPTYRGKVMLIQDPKRVKLAVTKNIGITGERVSDFVKDTGAIAGINAGGFYDPDGKGNGAIPDGITLQDGKIVSNNIGDKAVNIAGFDKQGKLVLGRMTAKQLQDNNMREAVTFSPNLMVNGKVVIAGDGGWGIAPRTGIGQRADGTVIFVVIDGRQPSWSLGATLGDLAKVFENYHAVNAVNLDGGSSSEMFFQGKVQNRLWNVFGERYLATAFVVK
;
A
#
# COMPACT_ATOMS: atom_id res chain seq x y z
N MET A 1 -8.25 -20.12 -5.15
CA MET A 1 -8.00 -19.86 -3.71
C MET A 1 -6.55 -19.47 -3.39
N LEU A 2 -5.54 -20.28 -3.76
CA LEU A 2 -4.11 -19.96 -3.53
C LEU A 2 -3.62 -18.69 -4.26
N LEU A 3 -4.12 -18.41 -5.47
CA LEU A 3 -3.74 -17.22 -6.24
C LEU A 3 -4.27 -15.91 -5.62
N GLN A 4 -5.50 -15.94 -5.11
CA GLN A 4 -6.15 -14.80 -4.44
C GLN A 4 -5.48 -14.50 -3.08
N GLN A 5 -5.02 -15.53 -2.39
CA GLN A 5 -4.14 -15.40 -1.22
C GLN A 5 -2.80 -14.75 -1.62
N LEU A 6 -2.15 -15.20 -2.70
CA LEU A 6 -0.91 -14.61 -3.23
C LEU A 6 -1.04 -13.12 -3.59
N VAL A 7 -2.12 -12.72 -4.26
CA VAL A 7 -2.38 -11.30 -4.60
C VAL A 7 -2.59 -10.43 -3.34
N ASN A 8 -3.25 -10.96 -2.32
CA ASN A 8 -3.42 -10.28 -1.03
C ASN A 8 -2.12 -10.19 -0.22
N TYR A 9 -1.21 -11.15 -0.37
CA TYR A 9 0.09 -11.11 0.32
C TYR A 9 1.05 -10.09 -0.31
N LEU A 10 1.07 -9.98 -1.64
CA LEU A 10 1.86 -8.94 -2.31
C LEU A 10 1.33 -7.53 -2.04
N SER A 11 0.01 -7.34 -1.89
CA SER A 11 -0.55 -6.03 -1.55
C SER A 11 -0.15 -5.60 -0.13
N LEU A 12 -0.15 -6.52 0.84
CA LEU A 12 0.34 -6.28 2.19
C LEU A 12 1.84 -5.94 2.19
N PHE A 13 2.66 -6.70 1.49
CA PHE A 13 4.10 -6.45 1.43
C PHE A 13 4.43 -5.09 0.80
N ASN A 14 3.78 -4.74 -0.32
CA ASN A 14 3.94 -3.42 -0.94
C ASN A 14 3.52 -2.29 -0.01
N TRP A 15 2.42 -2.48 0.73
CA TRP A 15 1.98 -1.52 1.75
C TRP A 15 3.02 -1.34 2.86
N VAL A 16 3.60 -2.43 3.39
CA VAL A 16 4.66 -2.39 4.41
C VAL A 16 5.89 -1.65 3.87
N MET A 17 6.32 -1.92 2.64
CA MET A 17 7.47 -1.26 2.01
C MET A 17 7.24 0.25 1.86
N MET A 18 6.07 0.64 1.35
CA MET A 18 5.70 2.06 1.21
C MET A 18 5.67 2.78 2.55
N ILE A 19 5.03 2.19 3.56
CA ILE A 19 4.98 2.78 4.92
C ILE A 19 6.37 2.86 5.53
N SER A 20 7.21 1.85 5.32
CA SER A 20 8.59 1.85 5.80
C SER A 20 9.38 3.04 5.22
N ALA A 21 9.25 3.30 3.91
CA ALA A 21 9.87 4.45 3.26
C ALA A 21 9.31 5.80 3.80
N LYS A 22 7.98 5.88 4.00
CA LYS A 22 7.33 7.05 4.60
C LYS A 22 7.82 7.34 6.01
N ALA A 23 7.87 6.31 6.83
CA ALA A 23 8.33 6.40 8.20
C ALA A 23 9.81 6.78 8.30
N SER A 24 10.67 6.34 7.39
CA SER A 24 12.08 6.76 7.33
C SER A 24 12.24 8.26 7.16
N ILE A 25 11.52 8.86 6.19
CA ILE A 25 11.55 10.31 5.95
C ILE A 25 10.99 11.05 7.17
N PHE A 26 9.87 10.56 7.72
CA PHE A 26 9.29 11.13 8.93
C PHE A 26 10.26 11.10 10.11
N VAL A 27 10.98 9.99 10.35
CA VAL A 27 11.97 9.87 11.43
C VAL A 27 13.08 10.92 11.29
N ILE A 28 13.60 11.13 10.08
CA ILE A 28 14.65 12.14 9.84
C ILE A 28 14.13 13.54 10.18
N LEU A 29 12.95 13.90 9.67
CA LEU A 29 12.33 15.20 9.93
C LEU A 29 11.99 15.39 11.42
N LEU A 30 11.44 14.36 12.06
CA LEU A 30 11.13 14.35 13.48
C LEU A 30 12.39 14.56 14.34
N LEU A 31 13.49 13.89 14.00
CA LEU A 31 14.78 14.09 14.68
C LEU A 31 15.29 15.53 14.48
N GLY A 32 15.13 16.11 13.29
CA GLY A 32 15.43 17.51 13.01
C GLY A 32 14.63 18.48 13.88
N VAL A 33 13.31 18.29 13.98
CA VAL A 33 12.44 19.10 14.86
C VAL A 33 12.85 18.94 16.33
N LYS A 34 13.11 17.71 16.78
CA LYS A 34 13.57 17.45 18.15
C LYS A 34 14.92 18.12 18.42
N PHE A 35 15.82 18.16 17.44
CA PHE A 35 17.09 18.86 17.57
C PHE A 35 16.91 20.37 17.65
N ALA A 36 16.11 20.97 16.75
CA ALA A 36 15.83 22.42 16.75
C ALA A 36 15.16 22.88 18.05
N LEU A 37 14.20 22.09 18.54
CA LEU A 37 13.42 22.40 19.73
C LEU A 37 14.06 21.90 21.03
N ARG A 38 15.26 21.30 21.00
CA ARG A 38 15.94 20.72 22.18
C ARG A 38 16.14 21.69 23.35
N ALA A 39 16.25 22.98 23.05
CA ALA A 39 16.42 24.02 24.04
C ALA A 39 15.08 24.54 24.60
N LYS A 40 13.98 24.33 23.88
CA LYS A 40 12.67 24.94 24.17
C LYS A 40 11.64 23.95 24.69
N LEU A 41 11.75 22.67 24.33
CA LEU A 41 10.87 21.60 24.80
C LEU A 41 11.48 20.81 25.96
N GLY A 42 10.62 20.44 26.91
CA GLY A 42 10.95 19.51 27.99
C GLY A 42 11.02 18.07 27.48
N VAL A 43 11.77 17.22 28.21
CA VAL A 43 12.01 15.82 27.83
C VAL A 43 10.74 14.98 27.70
N ARG A 44 9.69 15.30 28.50
CA ARG A 44 8.39 14.64 28.41
C ARG A 44 7.75 14.83 27.03
N TYR A 45 7.82 16.06 26.51
CA TYR A 45 7.27 16.36 25.19
C TYR A 45 8.09 15.71 24.10
N HIS A 46 9.43 15.75 24.18
CA HIS A 46 10.28 15.01 23.25
C HIS A 46 9.90 13.54 23.16
N TYR A 47 9.63 12.88 24.29
CA TYR A 47 9.12 11.50 24.28
C TYR A 47 7.75 11.38 23.61
N MET A 48 6.80 12.26 23.94
CA MET A 48 5.44 12.24 23.38
C MET A 48 5.43 12.38 21.84
N LEU A 49 6.40 13.08 21.24
CA LEU A 49 6.46 13.23 19.79
C LEU A 49 6.63 11.90 19.04
N TRP A 50 7.20 10.88 19.68
CA TRP A 50 7.31 9.54 19.09
C TRP A 50 5.94 8.86 18.93
N SER A 51 4.91 9.28 19.66
CA SER A 51 3.56 8.72 19.50
C SER A 51 3.02 8.92 18.08
N VAL A 52 3.39 10.02 17.42
CA VAL A 52 3.01 10.32 16.03
C VAL A 52 3.62 9.32 15.05
N LEU A 53 4.87 8.89 15.27
CA LEU A 53 5.49 7.81 14.48
C LEU A 53 4.74 6.50 14.67
N LEU A 54 4.45 6.12 15.92
CA LEU A 54 3.77 4.86 16.23
C LEU A 54 2.36 4.82 15.62
N ILE A 55 1.62 5.94 15.71
CA ILE A 55 0.30 6.07 15.07
C ILE A 55 0.43 5.98 13.56
N GLY A 56 1.36 6.72 12.95
CA GLY A 56 1.58 6.71 11.50
C GLY A 56 1.92 5.33 10.93
N LEU A 57 2.67 4.51 11.68
CA LEU A 57 2.97 3.12 11.32
C LEU A 57 1.78 2.15 11.49
N LEU A 58 0.80 2.49 12.33
CA LEU A 58 -0.40 1.68 12.56
C LEU A 58 -1.54 2.00 11.60
N LEU A 59 -1.50 3.13 10.89
CA LEU A 59 -2.59 3.56 10.02
C LEU A 59 -2.69 2.67 8.77
N PRO A 60 -3.79 1.92 8.57
CA PRO A 60 -3.96 1.03 7.43
C PRO A 60 -4.14 1.79 6.11
N TRP A 61 -4.55 3.06 6.15
CA TRP A 61 -4.72 3.92 4.98
C TRP A 61 -4.09 5.29 5.19
N THR A 62 -3.61 5.89 4.10
CA THR A 62 -3.08 7.26 4.08
C THR A 62 -3.89 8.12 3.11
N PRO A 63 -4.54 9.21 3.56
CA PRO A 63 -5.31 10.10 2.68
C PRO A 63 -4.40 10.80 1.65
N ALA A 64 -4.94 11.20 0.51
CA ALA A 64 -4.18 11.96 -0.51
C ALA A 64 -4.12 13.47 -0.15
N SER A 65 -2.96 14.11 -0.31
CA SER A 65 -2.75 15.54 -0.02
C SER A 65 -1.80 16.24 -0.98
N SER A 66 -2.11 17.49 -1.34
CA SER A 66 -1.31 18.33 -2.26
C SER A 66 -0.01 18.83 -1.62
N VAL A 67 0.11 18.69 -0.30
CA VAL A 67 1.30 19.07 0.47
C VAL A 67 2.16 17.83 0.79
N SER A 68 1.89 16.69 0.16
CA SER A 68 2.68 15.47 0.38
C SER A 68 4.14 15.69 -0.03
N VAL A 69 5.10 15.25 0.79
CA VAL A 69 6.55 15.35 0.46
C VAL A 69 6.86 14.59 -0.84
N TYR A 70 6.07 13.58 -1.18
CA TYR A 70 6.18 12.81 -2.42
C TYR A 70 5.74 13.58 -3.68
N ASN A 71 5.12 14.76 -3.56
CA ASN A 71 4.94 15.65 -4.70
C ASN A 71 6.26 16.31 -5.15
N PHE A 72 7.26 16.38 -4.27
CA PHE A 72 8.53 17.06 -4.49
C PHE A 72 9.73 16.11 -4.63
N LEU A 73 9.56 14.84 -4.26
CA LEU A 73 10.56 13.79 -4.42
C LEU A 73 10.20 12.93 -5.63
N ASP A 74 10.90 13.14 -6.75
CA ASP A 74 10.68 12.41 -7.99
C ASP A 74 11.25 10.97 -7.91
N PHE A 75 10.50 10.07 -7.27
CA PHE A 75 10.85 8.64 -7.21
C PHE A 75 10.65 7.89 -8.55
N SER A 76 10.23 8.60 -9.61
CA SER A 76 9.98 7.99 -10.92
C SER A 76 11.24 7.40 -11.56
N GLN A 77 12.41 8.02 -11.36
CA GLN A 77 13.69 7.53 -11.86
C GLN A 77 14.12 6.22 -11.22
N LEU A 78 13.95 6.06 -9.91
CA LEU A 78 14.31 4.84 -9.18
C LEU A 78 13.39 3.67 -9.58
N GLN A 79 12.11 3.97 -9.82
CA GLN A 79 11.13 3.02 -10.32
C GLN A 79 11.40 2.62 -11.79
N GLN A 80 11.84 3.55 -12.63
CA GLN A 80 12.26 3.29 -14.01
C GLN A 80 13.56 2.48 -14.07
N SER A 81 14.54 2.74 -13.21
CA SER A 81 15.79 1.99 -13.13
C SER A 81 15.60 0.55 -12.67
N ILE A 82 14.70 0.32 -11.70
CA ILE A 82 14.30 -1.03 -11.30
C ILE A 82 13.62 -1.74 -12.49
N ALA A 83 12.69 -1.08 -13.19
CA ALA A 83 12.04 -1.65 -14.37
C ALA A 83 13.03 -1.98 -15.52
N ALA A 84 14.07 -1.17 -15.71
CA ALA A 84 15.11 -1.40 -16.72
C ALA A 84 15.96 -2.65 -16.43
N ILE A 85 16.31 -2.88 -15.16
CA ILE A 85 17.04 -4.10 -14.72
C ILE A 85 16.21 -5.37 -14.98
N PHE A 86 14.88 -5.29 -14.81
CA PHE A 86 13.96 -6.39 -15.08
C PHE A 86 13.75 -6.68 -16.58
N ASN A 87 13.87 -5.67 -17.45
CA ASN A 87 13.71 -5.85 -18.89
C ASN A 87 14.95 -6.48 -19.56
N GLN A 88 16.14 -6.28 -18.99
CA GLN A 88 17.39 -6.78 -19.55
C GLN A 88 17.56 -8.31 -19.42
N SER A 89 16.91 -8.95 -18.44
CA SER A 89 16.89 -10.42 -18.32
C SER A 89 15.94 -11.10 -19.29
N HIS A 90 14.92 -10.40 -19.80
CA HIS A 90 13.93 -10.96 -20.74
C HIS A 90 14.36 -10.90 -22.20
N GLN A 91 15.26 -9.99 -22.59
CA GLN A 91 15.78 -9.93 -23.96
C GLN A 91 16.72 -11.10 -24.29
N LEU A 92 17.55 -11.53 -23.34
CA LEU A 92 18.52 -12.62 -23.54
C LEU A 92 17.86 -14.00 -23.72
N ASP A 93 16.66 -14.21 -23.14
CA ASP A 93 15.90 -15.47 -23.27
C ASP A 93 15.04 -15.53 -24.54
N TYR A 94 14.69 -14.38 -25.12
CA TYR A 94 13.90 -14.30 -26.36
C TYR A 94 14.77 -14.54 -27.61
N GLU A 95 15.97 -13.95 -27.64
CA GLU A 95 16.91 -14.09 -28.77
C GLU A 95 17.40 -15.55 -28.91
N LYS A 96 17.50 -16.28 -27.78
CA LYS A 96 17.86 -17.71 -27.77
C LYS A 96 16.72 -18.63 -28.26
N LYS A 97 15.47 -18.18 -28.15
CA LYS A 97 14.28 -18.93 -28.61
C LYS A 97 14.03 -18.78 -30.11
N GLU A 98 14.33 -17.62 -30.68
CA GLU A 98 14.21 -17.38 -32.13
C GLU A 98 15.21 -18.24 -32.92
N VAL A 99 16.47 -18.33 -32.48
CA VAL A 99 17.51 -19.12 -33.16
C VAL A 99 17.20 -20.63 -33.19
N GLN A 100 16.54 -21.16 -32.16
CA GLN A 100 16.17 -22.58 -32.12
C GLN A 100 14.95 -22.90 -33.00
N SER A 101 14.02 -21.95 -33.16
CA SER A 101 12.78 -22.16 -33.92
C SER A 101 12.96 -22.16 -35.44
N HIS A 102 14.09 -21.65 -35.94
CA HIS A 102 14.38 -21.59 -37.38
C HIS A 102 15.05 -22.84 -37.94
N LEU A 103 15.37 -23.86 -37.13
CA LEU A 103 15.99 -25.11 -37.57
C LEU A 103 15.00 -26.28 -37.71
N ASP A 104 13.76 -26.16 -37.24
CA ASP A 104 12.79 -27.27 -37.20
C ASP A 104 11.89 -27.41 -38.44
N ASN A 105 12.08 -26.58 -39.49
CA ASN A 105 11.24 -26.59 -40.70
C ASN A 105 11.97 -27.04 -41.98
N THR A 106 12.83 -28.07 -41.90
CA THR A 106 13.29 -28.81 -43.09
C THR A 106 12.95 -30.29 -42.98
N PRO A 107 12.18 -30.89 -43.91
CA PRO A 107 11.97 -32.32 -43.93
C PRO A 107 13.11 -32.98 -44.70
N VAL A 108 14.05 -33.61 -44.00
CA VAL A 108 14.97 -34.58 -44.60
C VAL A 108 15.02 -35.81 -43.70
N ALA A 109 14.58 -36.94 -44.26
CA ALA A 109 14.72 -38.26 -43.68
C ALA A 109 16.19 -38.60 -43.45
N VAL A 110 16.51 -39.33 -42.36
CA VAL A 110 17.43 -40.50 -42.30
C VAL A 110 17.78 -40.85 -40.84
N SER A 111 17.47 -42.11 -40.50
CA SER A 111 18.11 -43.04 -39.54
C SER A 111 18.43 -42.66 -38.08
N THR A 112 17.84 -43.45 -37.17
CA THR A 112 18.42 -44.09 -35.97
C THR A 112 19.25 -43.24 -35.00
N ASP A 113 18.64 -42.87 -33.86
CA ASP A 113 19.08 -43.37 -32.55
C ASP A 113 18.10 -42.97 -31.43
N ASN A 114 17.44 -43.97 -30.84
CA ASN A 114 16.57 -43.83 -29.67
C ASN A 114 17.38 -43.72 -28.38
N LYS A 115 18.09 -42.61 -28.20
CA LYS A 115 18.78 -42.27 -26.94
C LYS A 115 18.75 -40.77 -26.61
N ALA A 116 17.57 -40.16 -26.69
CA ALA A 116 17.35 -38.82 -26.10
C ALA A 116 15.89 -38.51 -25.69
N ILE A 117 15.00 -39.51 -25.62
CA ILE A 117 13.57 -39.30 -25.29
C ILE A 117 13.33 -39.44 -23.77
N SER A 118 14.24 -38.96 -22.91
CA SER A 118 14.04 -39.07 -21.45
C SER A 118 14.51 -37.87 -20.62
N THR A 119 14.58 -36.67 -21.22
CA THR A 119 14.90 -35.46 -20.44
C THR A 119 14.10 -34.21 -20.79
N ALA A 120 13.04 -34.31 -21.60
CA ALA A 120 12.18 -33.18 -21.95
C ALA A 120 10.82 -33.16 -21.21
N THR A 121 10.69 -33.88 -20.08
CA THR A 121 9.46 -33.92 -19.26
C THR A 121 9.53 -33.02 -18.02
N ALA A 122 10.30 -31.92 -18.04
CA ALA A 122 10.29 -30.99 -16.93
C ALA A 122 10.70 -29.58 -17.34
N GLN A 123 9.79 -28.81 -17.96
CA GLN A 123 9.75 -27.36 -17.73
C GLN A 123 8.38 -26.78 -18.11
N ARG A 124 7.44 -26.91 -17.17
CA ARG A 124 6.26 -26.04 -17.08
C ARG A 124 6.74 -24.61 -16.87
N SER A 125 6.64 -23.75 -17.89
CA SER A 125 6.85 -22.31 -17.71
C SER A 125 5.57 -21.69 -17.12
N SER A 126 5.52 -21.61 -15.80
CA SER A 126 4.45 -20.97 -15.04
C SER A 126 4.53 -19.44 -15.19
N ASN A 127 3.43 -18.80 -15.60
CA ASN A 127 3.19 -17.36 -15.42
C ASN A 127 2.97 -17.04 -13.93
N GLY A 128 4.01 -17.20 -13.12
CA GLY A 128 4.04 -16.81 -11.71
C GLY A 128 4.56 -15.38 -11.55
N VAL A 129 4.19 -14.72 -10.45
CA VAL A 129 4.93 -13.56 -9.91
C VAL A 129 6.43 -13.88 -10.02
N PRO A 130 7.30 -12.95 -10.51
CA PRO A 130 8.72 -13.20 -10.64
C PRO A 130 9.25 -13.88 -9.40
N ILE A 131 9.93 -15.03 -9.55
CA ILE A 131 10.39 -15.87 -8.44
C ILE A 131 11.11 -15.01 -7.39
N ILE A 132 11.89 -14.01 -7.83
CA ILE A 132 12.57 -13.04 -6.98
C ILE A 132 11.63 -12.31 -6.01
N ILE A 133 10.46 -11.83 -6.45
CA ILE A 133 9.52 -11.11 -5.58
C ILE A 133 8.89 -12.08 -4.56
N GLN A 134 8.62 -13.32 -4.96
CA GLN A 134 8.15 -14.35 -4.03
C GLN A 134 9.22 -14.68 -2.99
N LEU A 135 10.49 -14.80 -3.40
CA LEU A 135 11.62 -15.02 -2.51
C LEU A 135 11.81 -13.85 -1.53
N ILE A 136 11.72 -12.60 -1.99
CA ILE A 136 11.80 -11.40 -1.14
C ILE A 136 10.65 -11.37 -0.12
N TYR A 137 9.43 -11.71 -0.54
CA TYR A 137 8.30 -11.80 0.37
C TYR A 137 8.51 -12.89 1.42
N ILE A 138 8.96 -14.08 1.00
CA ILE A 138 9.24 -15.20 1.90
C ILE A 138 10.35 -14.81 2.89
N ASP A 139 11.40 -14.12 2.43
CA ASP A 139 12.46 -13.61 3.30
C ASP A 139 11.92 -12.61 4.33
N TRP A 140 11.15 -11.62 3.89
CA TRP A 140 10.50 -10.66 4.78
C TRP A 140 9.62 -11.35 5.82
N PHE A 141 8.72 -12.24 5.39
CA PHE A 141 7.79 -12.96 6.26
C PHE A 141 8.51 -13.88 7.23
N SER A 142 9.55 -14.59 6.76
CA SER A 142 10.40 -15.44 7.60
C SER A 142 11.12 -14.62 8.66
N GLY A 143 11.61 -13.42 8.31
CA GLY A 143 12.20 -12.48 9.26
C GLY A 143 11.21 -12.02 10.34
N VAL A 144 9.99 -11.64 9.94
CA VAL A 144 8.91 -11.28 10.89
C VAL A 144 8.59 -12.46 11.81
N LEU A 145 8.36 -13.65 11.25
CA LEU A 145 8.01 -14.85 12.00
C LEU A 145 9.12 -15.22 12.98
N LEU A 146 10.38 -15.27 12.53
CA LEU A 146 11.54 -15.58 13.34
C LEU A 146 11.67 -14.61 14.52
N LEU A 147 11.66 -13.30 14.26
CA LEU A 147 11.80 -12.28 15.31
C LEU A 147 10.63 -12.28 16.30
N SER A 148 9.40 -12.51 15.82
CA SER A 148 8.22 -12.67 16.68
C SER A 148 8.34 -13.91 17.57
N VAL A 149 8.70 -15.06 16.99
CA VAL A 149 8.89 -16.31 17.74
C VAL A 149 10.00 -16.17 18.78
N LEU A 150 11.16 -15.61 18.40
CA LEU A 150 12.26 -15.34 19.32
C LEU A 150 11.83 -14.42 20.46
N THR A 151 11.05 -13.37 20.17
CA THR A 151 10.53 -12.45 21.19
C THR A 151 9.57 -13.16 22.15
N VAL A 152 8.66 -14.01 21.63
CA VAL A 152 7.72 -14.78 22.47
C VAL A 152 8.44 -15.81 23.32
N ILE A 153 9.34 -16.60 22.72
CA ILE A 153 10.12 -17.62 23.42
C ILE A 153 10.98 -16.98 24.50
N SER A 154 11.73 -15.92 24.18
CA SER A 154 12.57 -15.20 25.15
C SER A 154 11.74 -14.69 26.33
N ASN A 155 10.56 -14.10 26.09
CA ASN A 155 9.69 -13.60 27.16
C ASN A 155 9.08 -14.74 27.99
N LYS A 156 8.65 -15.85 27.36
CA LYS A 156 8.13 -17.02 28.08
C LYS A 156 9.20 -17.68 28.94
N GLN A 157 10.39 -17.90 28.38
CA GLN A 157 11.53 -18.47 29.12
C GLN A 157 11.94 -17.58 30.29
N PHE A 158 12.00 -16.26 30.06
CA PHE A 158 12.30 -15.31 31.13
C PHE A 158 11.22 -15.33 32.21
N SER A 159 9.93 -15.28 31.83
CA SER A 159 8.82 -15.36 32.79
C SER A 159 8.81 -16.65 33.60
N ALA A 160 9.20 -17.78 33.00
CA ALA A 160 9.32 -19.06 33.72
C ALA A 160 10.50 -19.07 34.71
N LYS A 161 11.60 -18.39 34.37
CA LYS A 161 12.81 -18.33 35.20
C LYS A 161 12.68 -17.42 36.42
N ILE A 162 11.99 -16.29 36.30
CA ILE A 162 11.94 -15.24 37.35
C ILE A 162 11.42 -15.77 38.70
N GLY A 163 10.60 -16.82 38.70
CA GLY A 163 9.98 -17.36 39.91
C GLY A 163 8.89 -16.44 40.49
N ASN A 164 8.35 -16.82 41.65
CA ASN A 164 7.35 -16.05 42.41
C ASN A 164 7.82 -15.75 43.84
N GLU A 165 9.14 -15.62 44.07
CA GLU A 165 9.68 -15.28 45.39
C GLU A 165 9.30 -13.83 45.73
N LEU A 166 8.22 -13.67 46.49
CA LEU A 166 7.70 -12.38 46.91
C LEU A 166 8.58 -11.81 48.02
N ILE A 167 8.81 -10.50 47.97
CA ILE A 167 9.44 -9.81 49.10
C ILE A 167 8.42 -9.68 50.22
N THR A 168 8.81 -10.11 51.42
CA THR A 168 7.98 -10.11 52.63
C THR A 168 8.38 -9.05 53.66
N ASP A 169 9.40 -8.23 53.39
CA ASP A 169 9.79 -7.13 54.29
C ASP A 169 8.65 -6.10 54.40
N GLU A 170 8.00 -6.06 55.57
CA GLU A 170 6.88 -5.17 55.86
C GLU A 170 7.22 -3.70 55.71
N ARG A 171 8.45 -3.29 56.06
CA ARG A 171 8.87 -1.89 55.96
C ARG A 171 8.98 -1.47 54.50
N LEU A 172 9.59 -2.31 53.67
CA LEU A 172 9.68 -2.09 52.23
C LEU A 172 8.29 -2.05 51.59
N LEU A 173 7.43 -3.01 51.92
CA LEU A 173 6.06 -3.10 51.39
C LEU A 173 5.20 -1.91 51.80
N SER A 174 5.31 -1.45 53.06
CA SER A 174 4.61 -0.26 53.55
C SER A 174 5.05 1.00 52.79
N ASN A 175 6.37 1.21 52.62
CA ASN A 175 6.89 2.32 51.82
C ASN A 175 6.44 2.25 50.36
N PHE A 176 6.47 1.07 49.76
CA PHE A 176 6.02 0.84 48.39
C PHE A 176 4.52 1.14 48.22
N ASN A 177 3.68 0.72 49.15
CA ASN A 177 2.25 1.03 49.15
C ASN A 177 1.98 2.53 49.33
N ASN A 178 2.75 3.21 50.18
CA ASN A 178 2.68 4.67 50.31
C ASN A 178 3.03 5.38 48.99
N LEU A 179 4.05 4.90 48.25
CA LEU A 179 4.39 5.43 46.93
C LEU A 179 3.27 5.20 45.90
N LYS A 180 2.65 4.01 45.90
CA LYS A 180 1.49 3.72 45.05
C LYS A 180 0.32 4.67 45.33
N LEU A 181 0.01 4.92 46.60
CA LEU A 181 -1.03 5.87 47.01
C LEU A 181 -0.71 7.30 46.54
N LYS A 182 0.53 7.78 46.74
CA LYS A 182 0.99 9.09 46.22
C LYS A 182 0.87 9.20 44.70
N LEU A 183 1.06 8.08 44.00
CA LEU A 183 0.89 7.99 42.56
C LEU A 183 -0.54 7.63 42.12
N LYS A 184 -1.52 7.48 43.02
CA LYS A 184 -2.89 7.07 42.68
C LYS A 184 -2.90 5.79 41.82
N ILE A 185 -2.22 4.75 42.30
CA ILE A 185 -2.15 3.43 41.66
C ILE A 185 -2.86 2.43 42.55
N ASP A 186 -4.05 2.00 42.12
CA ASP A 186 -4.88 1.04 42.86
C ASP A 186 -4.58 -0.42 42.48
N THR A 187 -3.87 -0.63 41.36
CA THR A 187 -3.49 -1.98 40.91
C THR A 187 -2.51 -2.63 41.88
N GLU A 188 -2.75 -3.90 42.23
CA GLU A 188 -1.77 -4.70 42.97
C GLU A 188 -0.58 -5.05 42.07
N ILE A 189 0.63 -4.74 42.55
CA ILE A 189 1.88 -4.97 41.84
C ILE A 189 2.82 -5.66 42.83
N PRO A 190 3.04 -6.99 42.70
CA PRO A 190 3.96 -7.69 43.59
C PRO A 190 5.41 -7.24 43.37
N LEU A 191 6.16 -7.16 44.46
CA LEU A 191 7.61 -7.06 44.45
C LEU A 191 8.20 -8.47 44.48
N VAL A 192 8.97 -8.83 43.44
CA VAL A 192 9.56 -10.16 43.27
C VAL A 192 11.07 -10.05 43.32
N ARG A 193 11.71 -10.84 44.19
CA ARG A 193 13.16 -10.95 44.24
C ARG A 193 13.63 -11.97 43.20
N THR A 194 14.64 -11.63 42.40
CA THR A 194 15.11 -12.55 41.35
C THR A 194 16.58 -12.33 40.97
N ARG A 195 17.27 -13.42 40.63
CA ARG A 195 18.67 -13.41 40.15
C ARG A 195 18.80 -13.20 38.64
N TYR A 196 17.67 -13.15 37.93
CA TYR A 196 17.64 -13.08 36.46
C TYR A 196 17.60 -11.63 35.93
N VAL A 197 17.48 -10.64 36.81
CA VAL A 197 17.64 -9.23 36.48
C VAL A 197 18.90 -8.69 37.13
N GLN A 198 19.63 -7.86 36.39
CA GLN A 198 20.82 -7.18 36.90
C GLN A 198 20.46 -5.80 37.44
N SER A 199 19.24 -5.31 37.28
CA SER A 199 18.80 -4.00 37.77
C SER A 199 17.29 -4.08 38.05
N PRO A 200 16.75 -3.27 38.97
CA PRO A 200 15.31 -3.14 39.16
C PRO A 200 14.58 -2.93 37.83
N ALA A 201 13.48 -3.65 37.64
CA ALA A 201 12.77 -3.64 36.37
C ALA A 201 11.30 -3.97 36.51
N LEU A 202 10.46 -3.26 35.77
CA LEU A 202 9.05 -3.58 35.60
C LEU A 202 8.83 -4.62 34.48
N PHE A 203 8.16 -5.72 34.79
CA PHE A 203 7.89 -6.82 33.86
C PHE A 203 6.42 -7.28 33.88
N GLY A 204 5.91 -7.77 32.76
CA GLY A 204 4.57 -8.36 32.63
C GLY A 204 3.49 -7.38 32.15
N LEU A 205 2.92 -7.66 30.97
CA LEU A 205 1.95 -6.75 30.32
C LEU A 205 0.58 -6.73 31.01
N PHE A 206 0.01 -7.90 31.29
CA PHE A 206 -1.30 -8.06 31.93
C PHE A 206 -1.21 -8.32 33.44
N ARG A 207 -0.06 -8.82 33.90
CA ARG A 207 0.24 -9.10 35.31
C ARG A 207 1.56 -8.42 35.68
N PRO A 208 1.54 -7.10 35.90
CA PRO A 208 2.75 -6.32 36.17
C PRO A 208 3.40 -6.77 37.47
N ARG A 209 4.72 -6.88 37.47
CA ARG A 209 5.56 -7.22 38.64
C ARG A 209 6.80 -6.34 38.62
N ILE A 210 7.23 -5.86 39.78
CA ILE A 210 8.52 -5.18 39.89
C ILE A 210 9.54 -6.21 40.37
N LEU A 211 10.58 -6.39 39.57
CA LEU A 211 11.65 -7.35 39.81
C LEU A 211 12.80 -6.62 40.48
N LEU A 212 13.24 -7.11 41.63
CA LEU A 212 14.41 -6.58 42.35
C LEU A 212 15.55 -7.62 42.33
N PRO A 213 16.79 -7.19 42.03
CA PRO A 213 17.94 -8.10 42.06
C PRO A 213 18.24 -8.59 43.48
N PHE A 214 18.89 -9.75 43.61
CA PHE A 214 19.45 -10.16 44.89
C PHE A 214 20.51 -9.15 45.37
N GLY A 215 20.57 -8.90 46.68
CA GLY A 215 21.49 -7.91 47.24
C GLY A 215 20.99 -6.46 47.16
N PHE A 216 19.81 -6.22 46.60
CA PHE A 216 19.28 -4.87 46.35
C PHE A 216 19.08 -4.06 47.64
N GLU A 217 18.47 -4.68 48.66
CA GLU A 217 18.19 -4.05 49.96
C GLU A 217 19.46 -3.75 50.77
N GLN A 218 20.53 -4.51 50.55
CA GLN A 218 21.83 -4.30 51.18
C GLN A 218 22.64 -3.21 50.47
N THR A 219 22.44 -3.05 49.17
CA THR A 219 23.21 -2.11 48.35
C THR A 219 22.70 -0.67 48.49
N PHE A 220 21.40 -0.48 48.63
CA PHE A 220 20.75 0.83 48.65
C PHE A 220 20.10 1.10 50.01
N ASN A 221 20.20 2.35 50.50
CA ASN A 221 19.48 2.75 51.70
C ASN A 221 17.98 2.94 51.41
N SER A 222 17.15 3.10 52.45
CA SER A 222 15.69 3.18 52.29
C SER A 222 15.21 4.33 51.39
N GLU A 223 15.85 5.50 51.42
CA GLU A 223 15.51 6.63 50.53
C GLU A 223 15.87 6.32 49.08
N GLN A 224 17.07 5.77 48.84
CA GLN A 224 17.52 5.34 47.52
C GLN A 224 16.58 4.29 46.92
N ILE A 225 16.13 3.32 47.72
CA ILE A 225 15.14 2.32 47.30
C ILE A 225 13.81 2.98 46.94
N ASN A 226 13.34 3.95 47.74
CA ASN A 226 12.10 4.67 47.44
C ASN A 226 12.18 5.42 46.10
N TYR A 227 13.32 6.04 45.78
CA TYR A 227 13.54 6.70 44.49
C TYR A 227 13.51 5.74 43.31
N ILE A 228 14.11 4.55 43.46
CA ILE A 228 14.10 3.50 42.44
C ILE A 228 12.69 2.94 42.23
N LEU A 229 11.99 2.61 43.32
CA LEU A 229 10.62 2.11 43.24
C LEU A 229 9.66 3.17 42.66
N LEU A 230 9.86 4.44 43.01
CA LEU A 230 9.12 5.56 42.41
C LEU A 230 9.31 5.60 40.89
N HIS A 231 10.54 5.38 40.40
CA HIS A 231 10.84 5.31 38.97
C HIS A 231 10.09 4.17 38.28
N GLU A 232 10.15 2.95 38.82
CA GLU A 232 9.47 1.78 38.25
C GLU A 232 7.94 1.94 38.26
N LEU A 233 7.38 2.51 39.34
CA LEU A 233 5.96 2.83 39.40
C LEU A 233 5.55 3.90 38.38
N VAL A 234 6.44 4.84 38.05
CA VAL A 234 6.20 5.84 37.01
C VAL A 234 6.11 5.18 35.62
N HIS A 235 6.97 4.20 35.30
CA HIS A 235 6.84 3.39 34.08
C HIS A 235 5.48 2.69 34.02
N PHE A 236 5.07 2.07 35.14
CA PHE A 236 3.76 1.41 35.23
C PHE A 236 2.63 2.40 34.96
N LYS A 237 2.62 3.54 35.66
CA LYS A 237 1.58 4.56 35.53
C LYS A 237 1.49 5.14 34.12
N ARG A 238 2.62 5.25 33.41
CA ARG A 238 2.67 5.73 32.02
C ARG A 238 2.36 4.66 30.98
N LYS A 239 2.15 3.41 31.38
CA LYS A 239 1.92 2.27 30.49
C LYS A 239 3.08 2.04 29.51
N ASP A 240 4.31 2.32 29.95
CA ASP A 240 5.50 2.21 29.09
C ASP A 240 5.72 0.77 28.59
N LEU A 241 5.25 -0.26 29.30
CA LEU A 241 5.27 -1.64 28.82
C LEU A 241 4.45 -1.81 27.53
N TRP A 242 3.25 -1.22 27.47
CA TRP A 242 2.40 -1.28 26.28
C TRP A 242 3.06 -0.59 25.10
N VAL A 243 3.64 0.59 25.33
CA VAL A 243 4.39 1.34 24.31
C VAL A 243 5.58 0.54 23.80
N ASN A 244 6.34 -0.11 24.70
CA ASN A 244 7.49 -0.93 24.33
C ASN A 244 7.07 -2.15 23.50
N TRP A 245 5.96 -2.81 23.85
CA TRP A 245 5.43 -3.94 23.07
C TRP A 245 4.94 -3.51 21.68
N ILE A 246 4.19 -2.41 21.58
CA ILE A 246 3.73 -1.87 20.29
C ILE A 246 4.93 -1.49 19.42
N ALA A 247 5.89 -0.73 19.96
CA ALA A 247 7.06 -0.32 19.20
C ALA A 247 7.93 -1.52 18.78
N ARG A 248 8.06 -2.54 19.64
CA ARG A 248 8.77 -3.79 19.29
C ARG A 248 8.07 -4.54 18.17
N LEU A 249 6.73 -4.63 18.19
CA LEU A 249 5.95 -5.25 17.12
C LEU A 249 6.16 -4.50 15.79
N LEU A 250 6.01 -3.18 15.80
CA LEU A 250 6.17 -2.34 14.60
C LEU A 250 7.57 -2.49 13.99
N VAL A 251 8.62 -2.38 14.81
CA VAL A 251 9.99 -2.58 14.33
C VAL A 251 10.23 -4.00 13.85
N THR A 252 9.54 -5.01 14.39
CA THR A 252 9.61 -6.40 13.88
C THR A 252 8.97 -6.53 12.50
N ILE A 253 7.83 -5.89 12.25
CA ILE A 253 7.19 -5.84 10.92
C ILE A 253 8.10 -5.15 9.90
N HIS A 254 8.82 -4.11 10.34
CA HIS A 254 9.76 -3.34 9.52
C HIS A 254 11.22 -3.66 9.83
N TRP A 255 11.55 -4.93 10.12
CA TRP A 255 12.87 -5.31 10.64
C TRP A 255 14.04 -4.92 9.73
N PHE A 256 13.81 -4.85 8.42
CA PHE A 256 14.78 -4.45 7.40
C PHE A 256 15.12 -2.96 7.44
N ASN A 257 14.35 -2.12 8.15
CA ASN A 257 14.51 -0.67 8.18
C ASN A 257 15.40 -0.22 9.36
N PRO A 258 16.68 0.14 9.13
CA PRO A 258 17.59 0.55 10.20
C PRO A 258 17.19 1.88 10.87
N LEU A 259 16.47 2.77 10.17
CA LEU A 259 16.01 4.04 10.75
C LEU A 259 14.90 3.83 11.78
N LEU A 260 14.04 2.81 11.59
CA LEU A 260 13.03 2.45 12.58
C LEU A 260 13.64 1.79 13.81
N TRP A 261 14.69 0.97 13.64
CA TRP A 261 15.50 0.49 14.77
C TRP A 261 16.16 1.65 15.53
N TYR A 262 16.76 2.59 14.81
CA TYR A 262 17.35 3.79 15.43
C TYR A 262 16.30 4.60 16.19
N ALA A 263 15.14 4.88 15.56
CA ALA A 263 14.02 5.57 16.19
C ALA A 263 13.55 4.87 17.46
N TYR A 264 13.44 3.54 17.45
CA TYR A 264 13.11 2.74 18.62
C TYR A 264 14.10 2.92 19.78
N PHE A 265 15.40 2.82 19.51
CA PHE A 265 16.42 3.02 20.54
C PHE A 265 16.42 4.46 21.08
N ARG A 266 16.22 5.46 20.22
CA ARG A 266 16.09 6.87 20.62
C ARG A 266 14.82 7.13 21.42
N MET A 267 13.71 6.50 21.06
CA MET A 267 12.46 6.56 21.82
C MET A 267 12.64 5.97 23.23
N LYS A 268 13.34 4.85 23.35
CA LYS A 268 13.69 4.25 24.65
C LYS A 268 14.53 5.20 25.51
N GLU A 269 15.53 5.87 24.97
CA GLU A 269 16.29 6.90 25.72
C GLU A 269 15.39 8.05 26.21
N ASP A 270 14.49 8.53 25.35
CA ASP A 270 13.55 9.59 25.72
C ASP A 270 12.51 9.11 26.76
N GLN A 271 12.15 7.82 26.74
CA GLN A 271 11.25 7.19 27.72
C GLN A 271 11.82 7.29 29.13
N GLU A 272 13.09 6.90 29.30
CA GLU A 272 13.84 6.95 30.57
C GLU A 272 13.94 8.39 31.09
N MET A 273 14.33 9.35 30.23
CA MET A 273 14.40 10.76 30.62
C MET A 273 13.04 11.32 31.03
N ALA A 274 11.97 10.95 30.32
CA ALA A 274 10.62 11.35 30.69
C ALA A 274 10.16 10.70 32.01
N CYS A 275 10.67 9.50 32.35
CA CYS A 275 10.35 8.80 33.60
C CYS A 275 11.00 9.52 34.76
N ASP A 276 12.30 9.79 34.66
CA ASP A 276 13.03 10.59 35.63
C ASP A 276 12.35 11.95 35.86
N ALA A 277 12.02 12.66 34.78
CA ALA A 277 11.36 13.95 34.88
C ALA A 277 10.01 13.85 35.62
N ARG A 278 9.29 12.73 35.51
CA ARG A 278 8.02 12.49 36.21
C ARG A 278 8.21 12.05 37.65
N ALA A 279 9.21 11.22 37.95
CA ALA A 279 9.60 10.88 39.32
C ALA A 279 10.02 12.14 40.09
N ILE A 280 10.86 12.99 39.49
CA ILE A 280 11.36 14.23 40.10
C ILE A 280 10.23 15.21 40.40
N SER A 281 9.18 15.27 39.57
CA SER A 281 8.01 16.12 39.87
C SER A 281 7.15 15.64 41.05
N ARG A 282 7.53 14.54 41.72
CA ARG A 282 6.84 13.97 42.88
C ARG A 282 7.66 14.02 44.17
N ILE A 283 8.85 14.60 44.12
CA ILE A 283 9.77 14.78 45.25
C ILE A 283 10.13 16.26 45.38
N THR A 284 10.74 16.65 46.49
CA THR A 284 11.16 18.04 46.70
C THR A 284 12.40 18.40 45.88
N PRO A 285 12.68 19.69 45.63
CA PRO A 285 13.91 20.11 44.96
C PRO A 285 15.19 19.62 45.65
N GLU A 286 15.20 19.55 46.98
CA GLU A 286 16.34 19.06 47.77
C GLU A 286 16.59 17.57 47.49
N GLN A 287 15.52 16.77 47.44
CA GLN A 287 15.54 15.34 47.17
C GLN A 287 15.98 15.00 45.72
N ALA A 288 15.89 15.95 44.78
CA ALA A 288 16.28 15.71 43.40
C ALA A 288 17.77 15.40 43.24
N ASN A 289 18.63 15.95 44.10
CA ASN A 289 20.06 15.63 44.13
C ASN A 289 20.30 14.20 44.61
N ASP A 290 19.62 13.78 45.68
CA ASP A 290 19.70 12.40 46.20
C ASP A 290 19.21 11.38 45.17
N TYR A 291 18.15 11.72 44.44
CA TYR A 291 17.69 10.94 43.30
C TYR A 291 18.78 10.81 42.22
N ALA A 292 19.46 11.90 41.87
CA ALA A 292 20.56 11.89 40.89
C ALA A 292 21.74 11.02 41.36
N TYR A 293 22.14 11.11 42.63
CA TYR A 293 23.16 10.23 43.22
C TYR A 293 22.72 8.76 43.20
N THR A 294 21.44 8.49 43.46
CA THR A 294 20.87 7.14 43.37
C THR A 294 21.02 6.58 41.96
N LEU A 295 20.76 7.37 40.92
CA LEU A 295 20.95 6.95 39.52
C LEU A 295 22.42 6.64 39.19
N ILE A 296 23.37 7.43 39.70
CA ILE A 296 24.80 7.19 39.50
C ILE A 296 25.19 5.86 40.16
N LYS A 297 24.86 5.70 41.44
CA LYS A 297 25.17 4.48 42.20
C LYS A 297 24.54 3.25 41.55
N LEU A 298 23.32 3.36 41.03
CA LEU A 298 22.67 2.27 40.31
C LEU A 298 23.40 1.90 39.02
N ALA A 299 23.84 2.89 38.25
CA ALA A 299 24.60 2.68 37.02
C ALA A 299 26.00 2.09 37.27
N GLU A 300 26.64 2.45 38.39
CA GLU A 300 27.92 1.88 38.82
C GLU A 300 27.75 0.41 39.25
N THR A 301 26.75 0.14 40.10
CA THR A 301 26.47 -1.18 40.67
C THR A 301 26.10 -2.21 39.59
N TYR A 302 25.30 -1.78 38.60
CA TYR A 302 24.64 -2.67 37.66
C TYR A 302 25.04 -2.40 36.21
N SER A 303 26.32 -2.13 35.99
CA SER A 303 26.92 -1.63 34.74
C SER A 303 26.82 -2.55 33.51
N SER A 304 26.07 -3.65 33.60
CA SER A 304 25.66 -4.50 32.48
C SER A 304 24.14 -4.64 32.51
N ALA A 305 23.45 -4.24 31.45
CA ALA A 305 22.01 -4.46 31.29
C ALA A 305 21.79 -5.70 30.39
N PRO A 306 20.81 -6.57 30.71
CA PRO A 306 20.37 -7.60 29.78
C PRO A 306 19.80 -6.94 28.51
N ARG A 307 20.27 -7.33 27.33
CA ARG A 307 19.75 -6.88 26.01
C ARG A 307 18.43 -7.57 25.65
N MET A 308 17.41 -7.47 26.51
CA MET A 308 16.06 -7.97 26.21
C MET A 308 15.13 -6.82 25.83
N ALA A 309 14.39 -6.99 24.73
CA ALA A 309 13.62 -5.93 24.10
C ALA A 309 12.43 -5.39 24.93
N CYS A 310 11.93 -6.18 25.90
CA CYS A 310 10.67 -5.88 26.60
C CYS A 310 10.85 -5.40 28.06
N ILE A 311 12.09 -5.18 28.51
CA ILE A 311 12.39 -4.77 29.88
C ILE A 311 12.62 -3.25 29.91
N ALA A 312 11.94 -2.54 30.82
CA ALA A 312 12.36 -1.20 31.24
C ALA A 312 13.44 -1.40 32.30
N SER A 313 14.68 -0.99 32.01
CA SER A 313 15.79 -1.13 32.94
C SER A 313 16.49 0.20 33.02
N LEU A 314 16.81 0.57 34.25
CA LEU A 314 17.37 1.85 34.60
C LEU A 314 18.87 1.97 34.23
N GLY A 315 19.51 0.87 33.82
CA GLY A 315 20.91 0.78 33.41
C GLY A 315 21.12 1.18 31.94
N GLY A 316 21.73 2.35 31.72
CA GLY A 316 22.07 2.87 30.39
C GLY A 316 23.57 3.12 30.21
N SER A 317 24.00 3.43 28.98
CA SER A 317 25.38 3.82 28.69
C SER A 317 25.81 5.09 29.44
N LYS A 318 27.13 5.30 29.63
CA LYS A 318 27.68 6.52 30.27
C LYS A 318 27.11 7.82 29.67
N SER A 319 26.92 7.87 28.35
CA SER A 319 26.33 9.01 27.65
C SER A 319 24.85 9.22 28.01
N GLN A 320 24.08 8.14 28.16
CA GLN A 320 22.66 8.20 28.56
C GLN A 320 22.52 8.68 30.02
N ILE A 321 23.33 8.15 30.93
CA ILE A 321 23.34 8.60 32.33
C ILE A 321 23.71 10.08 32.42
N LYS A 322 24.75 10.53 31.70
CA LYS A 322 25.12 11.96 31.63
C LYS A 322 23.95 12.84 31.18
N LYS A 323 23.21 12.45 30.13
CA LYS A 323 22.03 13.20 29.65
C LYS A 323 20.94 13.30 30.71
N ARG A 324 20.67 12.20 31.43
CA ARG A 324 19.69 12.15 32.52
C ARG A 324 20.09 13.11 33.63
N LEU A 325 21.33 13.04 34.13
CA LEU A 325 21.85 13.95 35.16
C LEU A 325 21.77 15.43 34.76
N LEU A 326 22.13 15.77 33.52
CA LEU A 326 22.01 17.14 33.00
C LEU A 326 20.56 17.64 32.97
N MET A 327 19.61 16.75 32.67
CA MET A 327 18.18 17.07 32.70
C MET A 327 17.69 17.34 34.13
N ILE A 328 18.17 16.57 35.11
CA ILE A 328 17.86 16.75 36.54
C ILE A 328 18.40 18.09 37.04
N ALA A 329 19.66 18.39 36.73
CA ALA A 329 20.33 19.61 37.18
C ALA A 329 19.73 20.88 36.56
N LYS A 330 19.16 20.79 35.36
CA LYS A 330 18.60 21.94 34.62
C LYS A 330 17.18 21.62 34.14
N PRO A 331 16.18 21.56 35.04
CA PRO A 331 14.82 21.25 34.68
C PRO A 331 14.25 22.35 33.78
N LYS A 332 13.82 21.98 32.57
CA LYS A 332 13.28 22.92 31.59
C LYS A 332 11.77 23.04 31.73
N LYS A 333 11.28 24.27 31.96
CA LYS A 333 9.85 24.59 31.81
C LYS A 333 9.55 24.85 30.33
N THR A 334 8.56 24.15 29.79
CA THR A 334 8.11 24.35 28.41
C THR A 334 7.00 25.39 28.41
N SER A 335 7.17 26.47 27.65
CA SER A 335 6.08 27.43 27.40
C SER A 335 5.04 26.81 26.47
N VAL A 336 3.77 27.17 26.68
CA VAL A 336 2.63 26.72 25.87
C VAL A 336 2.84 27.05 24.39
N ASN A 337 3.46 28.18 24.06
CA ASN A 337 3.70 28.58 22.67
C ASN A 337 4.64 27.60 21.95
N TRP A 338 5.70 27.14 22.62
CA TRP A 338 6.61 26.15 22.06
C TRP A 338 5.96 24.77 21.95
N LEU A 339 5.08 24.42 22.89
CA LEU A 339 4.29 23.20 22.81
C LEU A 339 3.36 23.24 21.59
N LEU A 340 2.57 24.30 21.44
CA LEU A 340 1.66 24.50 20.31
C LEU A 340 2.42 24.48 18.97
N LEU A 341 3.54 25.21 18.88
CA LEU A 341 4.37 25.21 17.68
C LEU A 341 4.85 23.79 17.34
N SER A 342 5.30 23.01 18.34
CA SER A 342 5.75 21.64 18.10
C SER A 342 4.63 20.72 17.60
N VAL A 343 3.42 20.87 18.14
CA VAL A 343 2.24 20.10 17.72
C VAL A 343 1.85 20.46 16.28
N VAL A 344 1.83 21.76 15.94
CA VAL A 344 1.53 22.22 14.58
C VAL A 344 2.59 21.72 13.59
N VAL A 345 3.88 21.94 13.88
CA VAL A 345 4.99 21.53 13.00
C VAL A 345 4.98 20.02 12.78
N ILE A 346 4.76 19.22 13.82
CA ILE A 346 4.74 17.76 13.71
C ILE A 346 3.45 17.26 13.06
N GLY A 347 2.32 17.92 13.32
CA GLY A 347 1.07 17.67 12.61
C GLY A 347 1.23 17.89 11.11
N VAL A 348 1.88 18.99 10.71
CA VAL A 348 2.22 19.27 9.30
C VAL A 348 3.17 18.20 8.77
N ILE A 349 4.29 17.90 9.44
CA ILE A 349 5.25 16.89 8.96
C ILE A 349 4.61 15.50 8.85
N ALA A 350 3.80 15.11 9.83
CA ALA A 350 3.07 13.84 9.79
C ALA A 350 2.07 13.84 8.65
N PHE A 351 1.33 14.92 8.45
CA PHE A 351 0.41 15.06 7.34
C PHE A 351 1.14 15.00 6.00
N THR A 352 2.26 15.69 5.81
CA THR A 352 2.98 15.70 4.54
C THR A 352 3.70 14.36 4.24
N THR A 353 4.12 13.61 5.25
CA THR A 353 4.83 12.32 5.07
C THR A 353 3.90 11.09 5.05
N PHE A 354 2.83 11.10 5.85
CA PHE A 354 1.84 10.03 5.88
C PHE A 354 0.61 10.32 5.01
N THR A 355 0.70 11.27 4.08
CA THR A 355 -0.26 11.41 2.98
C THR A 355 0.33 10.92 1.68
N SER A 356 -0.51 10.37 0.82
CA SER A 356 -0.13 10.10 -0.56
C SER A 356 -0.19 11.40 -1.38
N PRO A 357 0.61 11.53 -2.46
CA PRO A 357 0.54 12.70 -3.32
C PRO A 357 -0.88 12.88 -3.85
N LYS A 358 -1.48 14.06 -3.59
CA LYS A 358 -2.71 14.48 -4.29
C LYS A 358 -2.25 14.99 -5.64
N VAL A 359 -2.68 14.29 -6.67
CA VAL A 359 -2.55 14.74 -8.05
C VAL A 359 -3.25 16.09 -8.16
N SER A 360 -2.50 17.19 -8.07
CA SER A 360 -2.93 18.49 -8.58
C SER A 360 -2.70 18.45 -10.08
N ALA A 361 -3.60 17.80 -10.81
CA ALA A 361 -3.88 18.27 -12.14
C ALA A 361 -4.51 19.66 -11.93
N GLU A 362 -3.82 20.74 -12.31
CA GLU A 362 -4.54 21.98 -12.55
C GLU A 362 -5.67 21.62 -13.52
N PRO A 363 -6.94 21.85 -13.16
CA PRO A 363 -8.00 21.72 -14.13
C PRO A 363 -7.76 22.86 -15.12
N ILE A 364 -7.32 22.54 -16.34
CA ILE A 364 -7.62 23.40 -17.49
C ILE A 364 -9.14 23.23 -17.72
N TYR A 365 -9.94 23.78 -16.82
CA TYR A 365 -11.30 24.14 -17.15
C TYR A 365 -11.14 25.35 -18.06
N ASN A 366 -11.23 25.14 -19.37
CA ASN A 366 -11.41 26.25 -20.30
C ASN A 366 -12.68 26.99 -19.86
N GLN A 367 -12.53 28.07 -19.07
CA GLN A 367 -13.59 29.02 -18.74
C GLN A 367 -14.04 29.85 -19.97
N ASN A 368 -13.57 29.51 -21.17
CA ASN A 368 -13.95 30.16 -22.42
C ASN A 368 -14.82 29.27 -23.31
N ALA A 369 -15.74 28.49 -22.73
CA ALA A 369 -16.71 27.70 -23.49
C ALA A 369 -17.78 28.54 -24.24
N ASN A 370 -17.75 29.88 -24.11
CA ASN A 370 -18.72 30.74 -24.80
C ASN A 370 -18.14 31.69 -25.86
N ASN A 371 -16.84 31.63 -26.17
CA ASN A 371 -16.31 32.31 -27.35
C ASN A 371 -14.86 31.89 -27.58
N ARG A 372 -14.65 30.89 -28.42
CA ARG A 372 -13.50 30.79 -29.32
C ARG A 372 -13.67 29.58 -30.22
N GLN A 373 -13.51 29.84 -31.51
CA GLN A 373 -13.23 28.85 -32.53
C GLN A 373 -12.26 27.79 -32.00
N ILE A 374 -12.54 26.55 -32.38
CA ILE A 374 -11.68 25.38 -32.23
C ILE A 374 -10.31 25.72 -32.83
N ASP A 375 -9.37 26.12 -31.99
CA ASP A 375 -7.95 26.14 -32.33
C ASP A 375 -7.15 25.97 -31.03
N GLY A 376 -6.58 24.77 -30.85
CA GLY A 376 -5.91 24.37 -29.62
C GLY A 376 -5.65 22.86 -29.48
N THR A 377 -4.85 22.30 -30.39
CA THR A 377 -4.12 21.02 -30.28
C THR A 377 -4.93 19.72 -30.11
N ALA A 378 -5.84 19.43 -31.04
CA ALA A 378 -6.08 18.04 -31.41
C ALA A 378 -4.80 17.51 -32.05
N LYS A 379 -4.14 16.53 -31.43
CA LYS A 379 -3.07 15.80 -32.12
C LYS A 379 -3.78 14.80 -33.03
N ALA A 380 -4.23 15.26 -34.20
CA ALA A 380 -4.80 14.40 -35.22
C ALA A 380 -3.72 13.40 -35.64
N ILE A 381 -3.79 12.17 -35.10
CA ILE A 381 -2.77 11.15 -35.37
C ILE A 381 -2.93 10.62 -36.81
N ASP A 382 -4.16 10.58 -37.36
CA ASP A 382 -4.37 10.23 -38.78
C ASP A 382 -5.80 10.54 -39.29
N SER A 383 -6.09 11.80 -39.66
CA SER A 383 -7.39 12.18 -40.25
C SER A 383 -7.70 11.47 -41.58
N SER A 384 -6.68 10.94 -42.28
CA SER A 384 -6.88 10.23 -43.56
C SER A 384 -7.55 8.87 -43.37
N SER A 385 -7.41 8.29 -42.17
CA SER A 385 -8.06 7.04 -41.78
C SER A 385 -9.48 7.22 -41.22
N GLY A 386 -10.02 8.44 -41.11
CA GLY A 386 -11.32 8.69 -40.46
C GLY A 386 -11.35 8.42 -38.95
N ILE A 387 -10.17 8.35 -38.32
CA ILE A 387 -9.99 8.17 -36.87
C ILE A 387 -9.26 9.39 -36.28
N THR A 388 -9.81 9.96 -35.21
CA THR A 388 -9.16 11.01 -34.43
C THR A 388 -8.93 10.54 -33.01
N ILE A 389 -7.71 10.72 -32.48
CA ILE A 389 -7.39 10.40 -31.08
C ILE A 389 -7.07 11.70 -30.34
N GLU A 390 -7.73 11.91 -29.22
CA GLU A 390 -7.59 13.09 -28.38
C GLU A 390 -7.19 12.70 -26.97
N ASP A 391 -6.33 13.52 -26.35
CA ASP A 391 -6.02 13.43 -24.93
C ASP A 391 -7.14 14.06 -24.12
N ILE A 392 -7.62 13.34 -23.10
CA ILE A 392 -8.56 13.88 -22.12
C ILE A 392 -7.94 13.92 -20.74
N THR A 393 -8.27 14.98 -20.00
CA THR A 393 -7.85 15.15 -18.62
C THR A 393 -9.04 15.60 -17.78
N GLY A 394 -9.08 15.10 -16.55
CA GLY A 394 -10.03 15.52 -15.52
C GLY A 394 -9.34 15.63 -14.17
N PRO A 395 -10.07 15.96 -13.10
CA PRO A 395 -9.48 16.27 -11.79
C PRO A 395 -8.63 15.13 -11.21
N THR A 396 -9.01 13.89 -11.50
CA THR A 396 -8.33 12.69 -10.99
C THR A 396 -7.82 11.78 -12.10
N TYR A 397 -8.04 12.13 -13.37
CA TYR A 397 -7.78 11.22 -14.49
C TYR A 397 -7.09 11.84 -15.70
N ARG A 398 -6.37 10.99 -16.41
CA ARG A 398 -5.91 11.18 -17.78
C ARG A 398 -6.38 10.01 -18.63
N GLY A 399 -6.62 10.25 -19.91
CA GLY A 399 -7.07 9.19 -20.81
C GLY A 399 -6.99 9.61 -22.26
N LYS A 400 -7.53 8.75 -23.10
CA LYS A 400 -7.64 8.93 -24.54
C LYS A 400 -9.10 8.78 -24.97
N VAL A 401 -9.52 9.61 -25.91
CA VAL A 401 -10.75 9.43 -26.67
C VAL A 401 -10.38 9.15 -28.11
N MET A 402 -11.00 8.14 -28.72
CA MET A 402 -10.87 7.85 -30.13
C MET A 402 -12.24 7.98 -30.81
N LEU A 403 -12.32 8.85 -31.80
CA LEU A 403 -13.50 9.10 -32.62
C LEU A 403 -13.36 8.35 -33.94
N ILE A 404 -14.38 7.58 -34.28
CA ILE A 404 -14.42 6.73 -35.48
C ILE A 404 -15.65 7.12 -36.28
N GLN A 405 -15.45 7.77 -37.43
CA GLN A 405 -16.55 8.37 -38.21
C GLN A 405 -17.51 7.33 -38.79
N ASP A 406 -16.98 6.19 -39.30
CA ASP A 406 -17.81 5.10 -39.82
C ASP A 406 -18.01 4.00 -38.75
N PRO A 407 -19.21 3.90 -38.15
CA PRO A 407 -19.50 2.89 -37.13
C PRO A 407 -19.42 1.45 -37.67
N LYS A 408 -19.55 1.24 -38.98
CA LYS A 408 -19.53 -0.11 -39.55
C LYS A 408 -18.15 -0.76 -39.47
N ARG A 409 -17.09 0.03 -39.29
CA ARG A 409 -15.71 -0.41 -39.10
C ARG A 409 -15.44 -1.04 -37.73
N VAL A 410 -16.28 -0.73 -36.75
CA VAL A 410 -16.17 -1.29 -35.40
C VAL A 410 -16.70 -2.72 -35.39
N LYS A 411 -15.81 -3.67 -35.12
CA LYS A 411 -16.12 -5.10 -35.00
C LYS A 411 -15.77 -5.61 -33.62
N LEU A 412 -16.40 -6.71 -33.22
CA LEU A 412 -15.99 -7.44 -32.03
C LEU A 412 -14.95 -8.49 -32.43
N ALA A 413 -13.82 -8.49 -31.73
CA ALA A 413 -12.86 -9.57 -31.74
C ALA A 413 -13.06 -10.41 -30.47
N VAL A 414 -13.04 -11.73 -30.64
CA VAL A 414 -13.19 -12.72 -29.57
C VAL A 414 -12.02 -13.66 -29.64
N THR A 415 -11.52 -14.10 -28.48
CA THR A 415 -10.31 -14.91 -28.47
C THR A 415 -10.49 -16.21 -29.27
N LYS A 416 -9.47 -16.60 -30.03
CA LYS A 416 -9.45 -17.88 -30.76
C LYS A 416 -9.36 -19.10 -29.84
N ASN A 417 -8.99 -18.89 -28.57
CA ASN A 417 -8.73 -19.94 -27.59
C ASN A 417 -9.74 -19.92 -26.43
N ILE A 418 -11.04 -19.79 -26.74
CA ILE A 418 -12.12 -19.77 -25.73
C ILE A 418 -11.98 -20.98 -24.80
N GLY A 419 -12.00 -20.74 -23.49
CA GLY A 419 -11.84 -21.75 -22.44
C GLY A 419 -10.39 -22.07 -22.07
N ILE A 420 -9.41 -21.61 -22.85
CA ILE A 420 -7.97 -21.87 -22.63
C ILE A 420 -7.24 -20.59 -22.20
N THR A 421 -7.24 -19.55 -23.04
CA THR A 421 -6.59 -18.26 -22.77
C THR A 421 -7.23 -17.15 -23.60
N GLY A 422 -7.20 -15.92 -23.07
CA GLY A 422 -7.52 -14.72 -23.83
C GLY A 422 -6.35 -14.24 -24.68
N GLU A 423 -6.51 -13.06 -25.25
CA GLU A 423 -5.53 -12.39 -26.12
C GLU A 423 -5.37 -10.93 -25.70
N ARG A 424 -4.23 -10.31 -26.03
CA ARG A 424 -4.00 -8.89 -25.77
C ARG A 424 -4.72 -8.04 -26.82
N VAL A 425 -4.96 -6.75 -26.55
CA VAL A 425 -5.63 -5.88 -27.55
C VAL A 425 -4.78 -5.79 -28.81
N SER A 426 -3.45 -5.72 -28.68
CA SER A 426 -2.53 -5.76 -29.83
C SER A 426 -2.66 -7.03 -30.67
N ASP A 427 -2.80 -8.19 -30.03
CA ASP A 427 -2.99 -9.48 -30.71
C ASP A 427 -4.33 -9.51 -31.45
N PHE A 428 -5.42 -9.04 -30.82
CA PHE A 428 -6.73 -8.91 -31.48
C PHE A 428 -6.69 -8.02 -32.71
N VAL A 429 -6.01 -6.87 -32.60
CA VAL A 429 -5.86 -5.94 -33.72
C VAL A 429 -5.08 -6.59 -34.86
N LYS A 430 -3.97 -7.27 -34.53
CA LYS A 430 -3.13 -7.98 -35.51
C LYS A 430 -3.89 -9.11 -36.21
N ASP A 431 -4.50 -10.00 -35.44
CA ASP A 431 -5.14 -11.23 -35.96
C ASP A 431 -6.38 -10.93 -36.81
N THR A 432 -7.04 -9.80 -36.54
CA THR A 432 -8.20 -9.37 -37.33
C THR A 432 -7.82 -8.47 -38.52
N GLY A 433 -6.57 -8.06 -38.65
CA GLY A 433 -6.14 -7.07 -39.64
C GLY A 433 -6.74 -5.67 -39.41
N ALA A 434 -7.07 -5.36 -38.16
CA ALA A 434 -7.56 -4.05 -37.75
C ALA A 434 -6.40 -3.06 -37.56
N ILE A 435 -6.71 -1.78 -37.42
CA ILE A 435 -5.71 -0.71 -37.18
C ILE A 435 -5.79 -0.14 -35.76
N ALA A 436 -6.88 -0.40 -35.05
CA ALA A 436 -7.13 0.10 -33.70
C ALA A 436 -7.98 -0.86 -32.86
N GLY A 437 -7.93 -0.71 -31.54
CA GLY A 437 -8.85 -1.42 -30.65
C GLY A 437 -8.84 -0.95 -29.20
N ILE A 438 -9.88 -1.33 -28.46
CA ILE A 438 -10.00 -1.21 -27.01
C ILE A 438 -10.50 -2.53 -26.42
N ASN A 439 -10.25 -2.75 -25.13
CA ASN A 439 -10.86 -3.85 -24.42
C ASN A 439 -12.40 -3.72 -24.39
N ALA A 440 -13.13 -4.85 -24.38
CA ALA A 440 -14.59 -4.87 -24.49
C ALA A 440 -15.30 -5.42 -23.24
N GLY A 441 -15.93 -6.59 -23.35
CA GLY A 441 -16.77 -7.18 -22.32
C GLY A 441 -15.96 -7.78 -21.16
N GLY A 442 -16.70 -8.19 -20.13
CA GLY A 442 -16.14 -8.91 -19.00
C GLY A 442 -15.73 -10.33 -19.39
N PHE A 443 -14.97 -10.97 -18.54
CA PHE A 443 -14.61 -12.37 -18.71
C PHE A 443 -14.88 -13.14 -17.42
N TYR A 444 -15.40 -14.34 -17.57
CA TYR A 444 -15.73 -15.24 -16.48
C TYR A 444 -14.44 -15.94 -16.01
N ASP A 445 -14.07 -15.70 -14.76
CA ASP A 445 -12.83 -16.19 -14.17
C ASP A 445 -13.09 -16.84 -12.80
N PRO A 446 -13.70 -18.03 -12.76
CA PRO A 446 -14.06 -18.71 -11.52
C PRO A 446 -12.83 -19.08 -10.67
N ASP A 447 -11.67 -19.23 -11.33
CA ASP A 447 -10.40 -19.60 -10.69
C ASP A 447 -9.57 -18.39 -10.25
N GLY A 448 -9.93 -17.17 -10.64
CA GLY A 448 -9.18 -15.94 -10.37
C GLY A 448 -7.81 -15.87 -11.04
N LYS A 449 -7.63 -16.57 -12.18
CA LYS A 449 -6.37 -16.64 -12.94
C LYS A 449 -6.12 -15.40 -13.81
N GLY A 450 -7.16 -14.63 -14.08
CA GLY A 450 -7.11 -13.41 -14.87
C GLY A 450 -6.67 -13.63 -16.31
N ASN A 451 -6.84 -14.84 -16.85
CA ASN A 451 -6.31 -15.25 -18.15
C ASN A 451 -7.22 -14.86 -19.34
N GLY A 452 -8.38 -14.26 -19.10
CA GLY A 452 -9.28 -13.79 -20.16
C GLY A 452 -9.85 -14.89 -21.05
N ALA A 453 -9.91 -16.14 -20.58
CA ALA A 453 -10.23 -17.28 -21.45
C ALA A 453 -11.70 -17.38 -21.86
N ILE A 454 -12.64 -16.88 -21.07
CA ILE A 454 -14.08 -17.10 -21.27
C ILE A 454 -14.80 -15.76 -21.23
N PRO A 455 -15.47 -15.31 -22.30
CA PRO A 455 -16.32 -14.13 -22.25
C PRO A 455 -17.45 -14.30 -21.23
N ASP A 456 -17.71 -13.27 -20.41
CA ASP A 456 -18.83 -13.29 -19.46
C ASP A 456 -20.14 -12.83 -20.11
N GLY A 457 -21.25 -13.44 -19.70
CA GLY A 457 -22.57 -13.21 -20.25
C GLY A 457 -22.77 -13.79 -21.65
N ILE A 458 -23.44 -13.00 -22.49
CA ILE A 458 -23.66 -13.29 -23.91
C ILE A 458 -22.67 -12.49 -24.74
N THR A 459 -22.00 -13.17 -25.67
CA THR A 459 -21.11 -12.58 -26.67
C THR A 459 -21.56 -12.98 -28.07
N LEU A 460 -21.76 -11.99 -28.94
CA LEU A 460 -22.19 -12.14 -30.32
C LEU A 460 -21.15 -11.51 -31.24
N GLN A 461 -20.66 -12.27 -32.21
CA GLN A 461 -19.70 -11.83 -33.21
C GLN A 461 -20.21 -12.15 -34.61
N ASP A 462 -20.16 -11.18 -35.54
CA ASP A 462 -20.64 -11.31 -36.92
C ASP A 462 -22.06 -11.93 -37.00
N GLY A 463 -22.98 -11.52 -36.10
CA GLY A 463 -24.36 -12.00 -36.07
C GLY A 463 -24.59 -13.37 -35.40
N LYS A 464 -23.54 -14.02 -34.88
CA LYS A 464 -23.63 -15.35 -34.26
C LYS A 464 -23.25 -15.30 -32.79
N ILE A 465 -23.98 -16.03 -31.95
CA ILE A 465 -23.63 -16.22 -30.54
C ILE A 465 -22.40 -17.12 -30.47
N VAL A 466 -21.27 -16.58 -29.99
CA VAL A 466 -20.00 -17.30 -29.88
C VAL A 466 -19.69 -17.74 -28.44
N SER A 467 -20.30 -17.08 -27.45
CA SER A 467 -20.27 -17.50 -26.04
C SER A 467 -21.58 -17.12 -25.35
N ASN A 468 -22.09 -18.02 -24.51
CA ASN A 468 -23.22 -17.76 -23.62
C ASN A 468 -23.07 -18.63 -22.35
N ASN A 469 -22.64 -18.02 -21.24
CA ASN A 469 -22.52 -18.70 -19.95
C ASN A 469 -23.69 -18.42 -18.99
N ILE A 470 -24.76 -17.73 -19.44
CA ILE A 470 -25.91 -17.34 -18.62
C ILE A 470 -27.26 -17.93 -19.05
N GLY A 471 -27.27 -18.74 -20.12
CA GLY A 471 -28.47 -19.43 -20.63
C GLY A 471 -29.49 -18.46 -21.24
N ASP A 472 -30.76 -18.60 -20.87
CA ASP A 472 -31.87 -17.79 -21.41
C ASP A 472 -32.11 -16.47 -20.66
N LYS A 473 -31.28 -16.14 -19.67
CA LYS A 473 -31.45 -14.92 -18.88
C LYS A 473 -31.20 -13.67 -19.73
N ALA A 474 -31.96 -12.61 -19.48
CA ALA A 474 -31.69 -11.31 -20.08
C ALA A 474 -30.58 -10.57 -19.31
N VAL A 475 -29.53 -10.13 -20.01
CA VAL A 475 -28.36 -9.40 -19.46
C VAL A 475 -28.19 -8.05 -20.16
N ASN A 476 -27.47 -7.11 -19.54
CA ASN A 476 -27.23 -5.80 -20.17
C ASN A 476 -26.22 -5.92 -21.30
N ILE A 477 -26.64 -5.52 -22.50
CA ILE A 477 -25.87 -5.62 -23.72
C ILE A 477 -25.33 -4.26 -24.14
N ALA A 478 -24.08 -4.28 -24.59
CA ALA A 478 -23.42 -3.22 -25.35
C ALA A 478 -23.05 -3.79 -26.73
N GLY A 479 -23.64 -3.29 -27.80
CA GLY A 479 -23.41 -3.86 -29.13
C GLY A 479 -23.90 -3.00 -30.28
N PHE A 480 -23.55 -3.39 -31.50
CA PHE A 480 -23.96 -2.74 -32.73
C PHE A 480 -24.93 -3.60 -33.53
N ASP A 481 -25.97 -2.99 -34.07
CA ASP A 481 -26.81 -3.63 -35.10
C ASP A 481 -26.11 -3.65 -36.48
N LYS A 482 -26.75 -4.27 -37.47
CA LYS A 482 -26.24 -4.33 -38.86
C LYS A 482 -26.11 -2.95 -39.51
N GLN A 483 -26.82 -1.94 -39.02
CA GLN A 483 -26.78 -0.56 -39.51
C GLN A 483 -25.63 0.24 -38.87
N GLY A 484 -24.98 -0.31 -37.83
CA GLY A 484 -23.90 0.36 -37.09
C GLY A 484 -24.43 1.24 -35.96
N LYS A 485 -25.68 1.09 -35.52
CA LYS A 485 -26.21 1.80 -34.36
C LYS A 485 -25.81 1.09 -33.08
N LEU A 486 -25.30 1.84 -32.09
CA LEU A 486 -25.01 1.34 -30.75
C LEU A 486 -26.33 1.13 -30.00
N VAL A 487 -26.65 -0.14 -29.75
CA VAL A 487 -27.85 -0.61 -29.06
C VAL A 487 -27.46 -1.01 -27.64
N LEU A 488 -28.16 -0.45 -26.66
CA LEU A 488 -28.00 -0.72 -25.23
C LEU A 488 -29.30 -1.26 -24.65
N GLY A 489 -29.21 -2.22 -23.73
CA GLY A 489 -30.38 -2.69 -22.99
C GLY A 489 -30.28 -4.14 -22.52
N ARG A 490 -31.26 -4.57 -21.72
CA ARG A 490 -31.34 -5.96 -21.27
C ARG A 490 -31.95 -6.84 -22.35
N MET A 491 -31.21 -7.84 -22.83
CA MET A 491 -31.66 -8.75 -23.89
C MET A 491 -31.25 -10.19 -23.61
N THR A 492 -32.05 -11.15 -24.08
CA THR A 492 -31.69 -12.58 -24.16
C THR A 492 -30.92 -12.89 -25.44
N ALA A 493 -30.30 -14.06 -25.52
CA ALA A 493 -29.58 -14.50 -26.73
C ALA A 493 -30.51 -14.54 -27.96
N LYS A 494 -31.78 -14.95 -27.77
CA LYS A 494 -32.79 -14.95 -28.82
C LYS A 494 -33.13 -13.53 -29.29
N GLN A 495 -33.33 -12.60 -28.37
CA GLN A 495 -33.61 -11.20 -28.71
C GLN A 495 -32.46 -10.54 -29.48
N LEU A 496 -31.20 -10.92 -29.23
CA LEU A 496 -30.07 -10.43 -30.02
C LEU A 496 -30.15 -10.88 -31.48
N GLN A 497 -30.55 -12.13 -31.73
CA GLN A 497 -30.75 -12.66 -33.07
C GLN A 497 -31.95 -11.99 -33.76
N ASP A 498 -33.08 -11.88 -33.06
CA ASP A 498 -34.31 -11.28 -33.57
C ASP A 498 -34.11 -9.78 -33.91
N ASN A 499 -33.32 -9.06 -33.10
CA ASN A 499 -33.02 -7.64 -33.30
C ASN A 499 -31.92 -7.39 -34.35
N ASN A 500 -31.49 -8.41 -35.10
CA ASN A 500 -30.45 -8.28 -36.13
C ASN A 500 -29.14 -7.63 -35.62
N MET A 501 -28.74 -7.98 -34.39
CA MET A 501 -27.46 -7.52 -33.84
C MET A 501 -26.29 -8.09 -34.64
N ARG A 502 -25.26 -7.28 -34.87
CA ARG A 502 -24.03 -7.67 -35.57
C ARG A 502 -22.91 -8.03 -34.59
N GLU A 503 -22.74 -7.21 -33.57
CA GLU A 503 -21.70 -7.34 -32.55
C GLU A 503 -22.32 -7.10 -31.18
N ALA A 504 -22.01 -7.90 -30.17
CA ALA A 504 -22.48 -7.63 -28.81
C ALA A 504 -21.60 -8.26 -27.74
N VAL A 505 -21.42 -7.53 -26.64
CA VAL A 505 -20.86 -8.05 -25.38
C VAL A 505 -21.80 -7.72 -24.22
N THR A 506 -21.67 -8.50 -23.15
CA THR A 506 -22.34 -8.19 -21.89
C THR A 506 -21.45 -7.29 -21.03
N PHE A 507 -21.94 -6.09 -20.71
CA PHE A 507 -21.34 -5.23 -19.69
C PHE A 507 -22.33 -4.21 -19.14
N SER A 508 -22.02 -3.62 -17.98
CA SER A 508 -22.86 -2.62 -17.32
C SER A 508 -22.00 -1.65 -16.49
N PRO A 509 -22.53 -0.50 -16.03
CA PRO A 509 -23.85 0.07 -16.34
C PRO A 509 -23.89 0.89 -17.65
N ASN A 510 -25.10 1.14 -18.16
CA ASN A 510 -25.32 2.16 -19.18
C ASN A 510 -25.07 3.54 -18.54
N LEU A 511 -24.35 4.40 -19.26
CA LEU A 511 -23.96 5.74 -18.80
C LEU A 511 -24.89 6.79 -19.38
N MET A 512 -25.23 6.66 -20.66
CA MET A 512 -26.14 7.55 -21.38
C MET A 512 -27.09 6.74 -22.24
N VAL A 513 -28.38 7.14 -22.24
CA VAL A 513 -29.41 6.55 -23.09
C VAL A 513 -30.25 7.69 -23.67
N ASN A 514 -30.39 7.70 -25.01
CA ASN A 514 -31.16 8.72 -25.73
C ASN A 514 -30.76 10.17 -25.39
N GLY A 515 -29.45 10.42 -25.28
CA GLY A 515 -28.87 11.74 -25.01
C GLY A 515 -28.95 12.20 -23.56
N LYS A 516 -29.41 11.35 -22.64
CA LYS A 516 -29.48 11.66 -21.20
C LYS A 516 -28.55 10.77 -20.40
N VAL A 517 -27.83 11.35 -19.45
CA VAL A 517 -27.07 10.61 -18.43
C VAL A 517 -28.06 9.85 -17.54
N VAL A 518 -27.85 8.54 -17.37
CA VAL A 518 -28.77 7.65 -16.62
C VAL A 518 -28.17 7.10 -15.32
N ILE A 519 -26.92 7.46 -15.01
CA ILE A 519 -26.28 7.13 -13.74
C ILE A 519 -26.43 8.28 -12.74
N ALA A 520 -26.51 7.96 -11.44
CA ALA A 520 -26.61 8.94 -10.37
C ALA A 520 -25.26 9.19 -9.69
N GLY A 521 -24.93 10.45 -9.42
CA GLY A 521 -23.72 10.84 -8.68
C GLY A 521 -22.43 10.35 -9.34
N ASP A 522 -21.57 9.71 -8.56
CA ASP A 522 -20.30 9.11 -9.01
C ASP A 522 -20.48 7.69 -9.62
N GLY A 523 -21.70 7.15 -9.59
CA GLY A 523 -22.05 5.80 -10.01
C GLY A 523 -21.58 4.68 -9.07
N GLY A 524 -21.05 4.99 -7.89
CA GLY A 524 -20.84 4.05 -6.78
C GLY A 524 -19.70 3.03 -6.92
N TRP A 525 -18.94 3.05 -8.03
CA TRP A 525 -17.84 2.10 -8.28
C TRP A 525 -16.45 2.66 -7.91
N GLY A 526 -16.42 3.84 -7.29
CA GLY A 526 -15.19 4.54 -6.91
C GLY A 526 -14.31 4.95 -8.09
N ILE A 527 -13.08 5.38 -7.79
CA ILE A 527 -12.10 5.84 -8.77
C ILE A 527 -11.27 4.65 -9.27
N ALA A 528 -11.24 4.42 -10.58
CA ALA A 528 -10.46 3.34 -11.20
C ALA A 528 -10.10 3.68 -12.66
N PRO A 529 -9.18 2.95 -13.31
CA PRO A 529 -9.10 2.95 -14.77
C PRO A 529 -10.46 2.54 -15.34
N ARG A 530 -10.90 3.19 -16.41
CA ARG A 530 -12.21 2.96 -17.02
C ARG A 530 -12.07 2.80 -18.52
N THR A 531 -12.90 1.94 -19.09
CA THR A 531 -13.12 1.89 -20.54
C THR A 531 -14.60 2.06 -20.80
N GLY A 532 -14.95 2.75 -21.87
CA GLY A 532 -16.33 2.89 -22.30
C GLY A 532 -16.43 3.00 -23.81
N ILE A 533 -17.63 2.77 -24.30
CA ILE A 533 -18.01 2.98 -25.70
C ILE A 533 -19.30 3.80 -25.78
N GLY A 534 -19.36 4.70 -26.74
CA GLY A 534 -20.53 5.53 -27.01
C GLY A 534 -20.69 5.85 -28.49
N GLN A 535 -21.80 6.49 -28.85
CA GLN A 535 -22.09 6.89 -30.22
C GLN A 535 -22.84 8.22 -30.26
N ARG A 536 -22.43 9.11 -31.17
CA ARG A 536 -23.10 10.39 -31.48
C ARG A 536 -24.33 10.21 -32.36
N ALA A 537 -25.14 11.26 -32.48
CA ALA A 537 -26.31 11.28 -33.36
C ALA A 537 -25.95 11.12 -34.86
N ASP A 538 -24.76 11.58 -35.26
CA ASP A 538 -24.24 11.47 -36.63
C ASP A 538 -23.68 10.07 -36.97
N GLY A 539 -23.67 9.15 -36.00
CA GLY A 539 -23.15 7.79 -36.17
C GLY A 539 -21.71 7.59 -35.72
N THR A 540 -20.96 8.66 -35.43
CA THR A 540 -19.57 8.59 -34.96
C THR A 540 -19.48 7.77 -33.67
N VAL A 541 -18.64 6.74 -33.66
CA VAL A 541 -18.35 5.93 -32.47
C VAL A 541 -17.26 6.60 -31.64
N ILE A 542 -17.42 6.55 -30.33
CA ILE A 542 -16.52 7.12 -29.34
C ILE A 542 -15.98 5.98 -28.48
N PHE A 543 -14.68 5.72 -28.57
CA PHE A 543 -13.95 4.89 -27.62
C PHE A 543 -13.32 5.79 -26.56
N VAL A 544 -13.48 5.44 -25.29
CA VAL A 544 -12.87 6.17 -24.18
C VAL A 544 -12.08 5.20 -23.32
N VAL A 545 -10.81 5.48 -23.10
CA VAL A 545 -9.95 4.74 -22.16
C VAL A 545 -9.31 5.73 -21.20
N ILE A 546 -9.56 5.54 -19.92
CA ILE A 546 -9.05 6.35 -18.83
C ILE A 546 -8.05 5.52 -18.03
N ASP A 547 -6.83 6.04 -17.93
CA ASP A 547 -5.78 5.48 -17.10
C ASP A 547 -6.18 5.58 -15.62
N GLY A 548 -5.63 4.72 -14.76
CA GLY A 548 -5.92 4.80 -13.34
C GLY A 548 -4.98 3.96 -12.49
N ARG A 549 -5.12 4.08 -11.17
CA ARG A 549 -4.24 3.44 -10.17
C ARG A 549 -2.76 3.83 -10.31
N GLN A 550 -2.46 4.94 -10.98
CA GLN A 550 -1.10 5.43 -11.18
C GLN A 550 -0.94 6.76 -10.44
N PRO A 551 -0.44 6.74 -9.19
CA PRO A 551 -0.46 7.91 -8.31
C PRO A 551 0.23 9.16 -8.89
N SER A 552 1.20 8.98 -9.80
CA SER A 552 1.94 10.07 -10.44
C SER A 552 1.41 10.47 -11.83
N TRP A 553 0.34 9.84 -12.34
CA TRP A 553 -0.14 10.04 -13.70
C TRP A 553 -1.66 10.18 -13.79
N SER A 554 -2.38 9.16 -13.33
CA SER A 554 -3.84 9.11 -13.34
C SER A 554 -4.33 8.24 -12.19
N LEU A 555 -5.13 8.80 -11.27
CA LEU A 555 -5.76 8.01 -10.21
C LEU A 555 -6.90 7.15 -10.79
N GLY A 556 -7.58 7.66 -11.81
CA GLY A 556 -8.73 7.03 -12.46
C GLY A 556 -9.95 7.93 -12.44
N ALA A 557 -11.04 7.42 -12.98
CA ALA A 557 -12.33 8.10 -13.07
C ALA A 557 -13.41 7.33 -12.30
N THR A 558 -14.38 8.08 -11.77
CA THR A 558 -15.68 7.55 -11.38
C THR A 558 -16.51 7.21 -12.62
N LEU A 559 -17.64 6.52 -12.45
CA LEU A 559 -18.56 6.31 -13.58
C LEU A 559 -19.23 7.63 -13.97
N GLY A 560 -19.48 8.52 -13.01
CA GLY A 560 -19.95 9.89 -13.24
C GLY A 560 -19.01 10.68 -14.15
N ASP A 561 -17.71 10.62 -13.88
CA ASP A 561 -16.68 11.26 -14.72
C ASP A 561 -16.67 10.69 -16.15
N LEU A 562 -16.74 9.36 -16.29
CA LEU A 562 -16.80 8.71 -17.60
C LEU A 562 -18.05 9.12 -18.38
N ALA A 563 -19.22 9.17 -17.74
CA ALA A 563 -20.44 9.66 -18.37
C ALA A 563 -20.33 11.12 -18.82
N LYS A 564 -19.68 11.96 -18.00
CA LYS A 564 -19.43 13.37 -18.35
C LYS A 564 -18.49 13.51 -19.56
N VAL A 565 -17.51 12.63 -19.72
CA VAL A 565 -16.72 12.57 -20.96
C VAL A 565 -17.63 12.29 -22.14
N PHE A 566 -18.48 11.27 -22.09
CA PHE A 566 -19.40 10.97 -23.19
C PHE A 566 -20.39 12.10 -23.48
N GLU A 567 -20.87 12.80 -22.45
CA GLU A 567 -21.73 13.97 -22.59
C GLU A 567 -21.02 15.12 -23.32
N ASN A 568 -19.76 15.41 -22.95
CA ASN A 568 -18.94 16.43 -23.60
C ASN A 568 -18.66 16.10 -25.08
N TYR A 569 -18.60 14.82 -25.43
CA TYR A 569 -18.47 14.35 -26.81
C TYR A 569 -19.82 14.12 -27.51
N HIS A 570 -20.92 14.60 -26.94
CA HIS A 570 -22.28 14.55 -27.50
C HIS A 570 -22.78 13.13 -27.83
N ALA A 571 -22.44 12.15 -26.98
CA ALA A 571 -22.95 10.79 -27.13
C ALA A 571 -24.47 10.74 -26.89
N VAL A 572 -25.19 10.07 -27.79
CA VAL A 572 -26.61 9.73 -27.61
C VAL A 572 -26.75 8.48 -26.75
N ASN A 573 -25.93 7.47 -27.00
CA ASN A 573 -25.86 6.25 -26.19
C ASN A 573 -24.41 6.04 -25.75
N ALA A 574 -24.21 5.66 -24.48
CA ALA A 574 -22.90 5.31 -23.95
C ALA A 574 -23.01 4.28 -22.82
N VAL A 575 -22.02 3.41 -22.71
CA VAL A 575 -21.99 2.31 -21.75
C VAL A 575 -20.58 2.08 -21.24
N ASN A 576 -20.47 1.73 -19.97
CA ASN A 576 -19.22 1.31 -19.37
C ASN A 576 -18.84 -0.08 -19.88
N LEU A 577 -17.54 -0.33 -20.06
CA LEU A 577 -16.96 -1.61 -20.45
C LEU A 577 -16.03 -2.14 -19.35
N ASP A 578 -15.35 -3.25 -19.59
CA ASP A 578 -14.37 -3.78 -18.63
C ASP A 578 -13.30 -2.73 -18.33
N GLY A 579 -12.91 -2.62 -17.07
CA GLY A 579 -12.08 -1.53 -16.58
C GLY A 579 -10.86 -2.02 -15.81
N GLY A 580 -10.31 -1.14 -14.98
CA GLY A 580 -9.19 -1.52 -14.12
C GLY A 580 -7.96 -1.92 -14.94
N SER A 581 -7.38 -3.08 -14.65
CA SER A 581 -6.16 -3.54 -15.32
C SER A 581 -6.38 -3.91 -16.79
N SER A 582 -7.64 -4.00 -17.24
CA SER A 582 -8.01 -4.28 -18.62
C SER A 582 -8.06 -3.03 -19.51
N SER A 583 -8.05 -1.83 -18.92
CA SER A 583 -8.25 -0.58 -19.65
C SER A 583 -7.09 -0.25 -20.59
N GLU A 584 -7.35 -0.39 -21.88
CA GLU A 584 -6.33 -0.28 -22.92
C GLU A 584 -6.90 0.25 -24.24
N MET A 585 -6.14 1.12 -24.90
CA MET A 585 -6.34 1.57 -26.27
C MET A 585 -5.09 1.29 -27.10
N PHE A 586 -5.26 0.61 -28.22
CA PHE A 586 -4.22 0.30 -29.18
C PHE A 586 -4.51 0.98 -30.52
N PHE A 587 -3.49 1.55 -31.15
CA PHE A 587 -3.59 2.17 -32.47
C PHE A 587 -2.24 2.09 -33.21
N GLN A 588 -2.26 1.65 -34.47
CA GLN A 588 -1.09 1.59 -35.37
C GLN A 588 0.17 1.00 -34.72
N GLY A 589 0.04 -0.21 -34.16
CA GLY A 589 1.19 -0.94 -33.60
C GLY A 589 1.63 -0.47 -32.21
N LYS A 590 0.90 0.46 -31.58
CA LYS A 590 1.28 1.03 -30.29
C LYS A 590 0.11 1.18 -29.33
N VAL A 591 0.36 0.86 -28.06
CA VAL A 591 -0.52 1.20 -26.94
C VAL A 591 -0.51 2.72 -26.72
N GLN A 592 -1.69 3.33 -26.73
CA GLN A 592 -1.87 4.79 -26.71
C GLN A 592 -1.95 5.38 -25.31
N ASN A 593 -2.43 4.59 -24.35
CA ASN A 593 -2.62 5.00 -22.96
C ASN A 593 -1.58 4.34 -22.04
N ARG A 594 -1.50 4.76 -20.76
CA ARG A 594 -0.55 4.18 -19.82
C ARG A 594 -1.20 3.03 -19.07
N LEU A 595 -0.76 1.80 -19.34
CA LEU A 595 -1.29 0.61 -18.68
C LEU A 595 -0.98 0.59 -17.18
N TRP A 596 -1.96 0.19 -16.37
CA TRP A 596 -1.74 -0.07 -14.94
C TRP A 596 -0.85 -1.30 -14.73
N ASN A 597 -1.06 -2.34 -15.54
CA ASN A 597 -0.31 -3.57 -15.41
C ASN A 597 1.15 -3.33 -15.80
N VAL A 598 2.04 -3.40 -14.81
CA VAL A 598 3.49 -3.24 -14.99
C VAL A 598 4.11 -4.31 -15.88
N PHE A 599 3.41 -5.43 -16.10
CA PHE A 599 3.82 -6.50 -17.02
C PHE A 599 3.31 -6.29 -18.47
N GLY A 600 2.68 -5.15 -18.77
CA GLY A 600 2.17 -4.82 -20.10
C GLY A 600 0.69 -5.14 -20.28
N GLU A 601 0.28 -5.40 -21.52
CA GLU A 601 -1.12 -5.68 -21.89
C GLU A 601 -1.68 -6.89 -21.12
N ARG A 602 -2.99 -6.89 -20.89
CA ARG A 602 -3.69 -7.99 -20.22
C ARG A 602 -4.31 -8.93 -21.25
N TYR A 603 -4.37 -10.22 -20.92
CA TYR A 603 -5.17 -11.18 -21.67
C TYR A 603 -6.67 -10.96 -21.43
N LEU A 604 -7.41 -10.78 -22.51
CA LEU A 604 -8.82 -10.44 -22.53
C LEU A 604 -9.58 -11.42 -23.41
N ALA A 605 -10.84 -11.65 -23.07
CA ALA A 605 -11.70 -12.53 -23.85
C ALA A 605 -12.22 -11.86 -25.13
N THR A 606 -12.41 -10.55 -25.07
CA THR A 606 -13.00 -9.75 -26.16
C THR A 606 -12.39 -8.35 -26.25
N ALA A 607 -12.35 -7.81 -27.46
CA ALA A 607 -11.95 -6.44 -27.76
C ALA A 607 -12.82 -5.85 -28.86
N PHE A 608 -13.15 -4.56 -28.79
CA PHE A 608 -13.71 -3.85 -29.93
C PHE A 608 -12.55 -3.36 -30.79
N VAL A 609 -12.52 -3.76 -32.05
CA VAL A 609 -11.46 -3.41 -33.02
C VAL A 609 -12.03 -2.58 -34.17
N VAL A 610 -11.19 -1.76 -34.79
CA VAL A 610 -11.55 -0.90 -35.92
C VAL A 610 -10.77 -1.32 -37.14
N LYS A 611 -11.46 -1.82 -38.16
CA LYS A 611 -10.86 -2.24 -39.44
C LYS A 611 -10.74 -1.10 -40.42
#